data_AF-A0A7Y3NIV3-F1
#
_entry.id   AF-A0A7Y3NIV3-F1
#
_cell.length_a   1.000
_cell.length_b   1.000
_cell.length_c   1.000
_cell.angle_alpha   90.00
_cell.angle_beta   90.00
_cell.angle_gamma   90.00
#
_symmetry.space_group_name_H-M   'P 1'
#
loop_
_entity.id
_entity.type
_entity.pdbx_description
1 polymer ?
#
loop_
_entity_poly.entity_id
_entity_poly.type
_entity_poly.pdbx_seq_one_letter_code
_entity_poly.pdbx_strand_id
1 'polypeptide(L)'
;MRAIARYDETGDRQTRLALQLLAQTFVRTNELIGAEWVEFDLDHALWTIPAQRMKMKTEHIVPLAGQAITLLTELKQISRGSRYVFPGRNRDKPISNNTMLFALW
;
A
#
# COMPACT_ATOMS: atom_id res chain seq x y z
N MET A 1 -11.27 -2.38 12.85
CA MET A 1 -10.00 -3.15 12.98
C MET A 1 -10.17 -4.67 13.15
N ARG A 2 -11.16 -5.20 13.89
CA ARG A 2 -11.31 -6.67 14.11
C ARG A 2 -11.56 -7.51 12.84
N ALA A 3 -12.23 -6.97 11.81
CA ALA A 3 -12.51 -7.71 10.57
C ALA A 3 -11.25 -7.90 9.69
N ILE A 4 -10.43 -6.84 9.52
CA ILE A 4 -9.19 -6.90 8.73
C ILE A 4 -8.17 -7.87 9.37
N ALA A 5 -8.13 -7.93 10.71
CA ALA A 5 -7.19 -8.80 11.42
C ALA A 5 -7.38 -10.30 11.11
N ARG A 6 -8.57 -10.73 10.70
CA ARG A 6 -8.88 -12.14 10.38
C ARG A 6 -8.67 -12.51 8.91
N TYR A 7 -8.32 -11.56 8.04
CA TYR A 7 -8.13 -11.85 6.61
C TYR A 7 -6.97 -12.83 6.34
N ASP A 8 -6.03 -13.00 7.28
CA ASP A 8 -4.97 -14.01 7.16
C ASP A 8 -5.52 -15.45 7.11
N GLU A 9 -6.76 -15.69 7.54
CA GLU A 9 -7.41 -17.01 7.53
C GLU A 9 -8.01 -17.36 6.16
N THR A 10 -8.27 -16.36 5.30
CA THR A 10 -8.99 -16.53 4.01
C THR A 10 -8.31 -15.87 2.81
N GLY A 11 -7.27 -15.05 3.00
CA GLY A 11 -6.56 -14.37 1.92
C GLY A 11 -5.10 -14.04 2.22
N ASP A 12 -4.46 -13.30 1.30
CA ASP A 12 -3.01 -13.05 1.34
C ASP A 12 -2.62 -11.94 2.33
N ARG A 13 -1.54 -12.16 3.10
CA ARG A 13 -1.02 -11.24 4.13
C ARG A 13 -0.76 -9.84 3.57
N GLN A 14 -0.31 -9.74 2.32
CA GLN A 14 -0.10 -8.47 1.64
C GLN A 14 -1.38 -7.64 1.56
N THR A 15 -2.51 -8.26 1.20
CA THR A 15 -3.80 -7.58 1.09
C THR A 15 -4.29 -7.09 2.45
N ARG A 16 -4.08 -7.87 3.52
CA ARG A 16 -4.38 -7.43 4.88
C ARG A 16 -3.58 -6.17 5.26
N LEU A 17 -2.28 -6.17 4.99
CA LEU A 17 -1.41 -5.03 5.26
C LEU A 17 -1.79 -3.81 4.40
N ALA A 18 -2.17 -4.03 3.13
CA ALA A 18 -2.67 -2.99 2.25
C ALA A 18 -3.93 -2.32 2.80
N LEU A 19 -4.91 -3.10 3.28
CA LEU A 19 -6.13 -2.56 3.89
C LEU A 19 -5.86 -1.76 5.16
N GLN A 20 -4.91 -2.21 5.99
CA GLN A 20 -4.50 -1.45 7.17
C GLN A 20 -3.81 -0.14 6.78
N LEU A 21 -2.91 -0.16 5.81
CA LEU A 21 -2.22 1.05 5.35
C LEU A 21 -3.20 2.04 4.70
N LEU A 22 -4.18 1.54 3.94
CA LEU A 22 -5.28 2.34 3.38
C LEU A 22 -6.06 3.05 4.49
N ALA A 23 -6.41 2.33 5.56
CA ALA A 23 -7.15 2.87 6.69
C ALA A 23 -6.37 3.89 7.53
N GLN A 24 -5.03 3.90 7.42
CA GLN A 24 -4.17 4.86 8.12
C GLN A 24 -3.87 6.11 7.29
N THR A 25 -3.79 5.96 5.96
CA THR A 25 -3.38 7.03 5.05
C THR A 25 -4.54 7.70 4.32
N PHE A 26 -5.70 7.05 4.23
CA PHE A 26 -6.92 7.54 3.54
C PHE A 26 -6.73 7.97 2.08
N VAL A 27 -5.63 7.55 1.45
CA VAL A 27 -5.39 7.72 0.01
C VAL A 27 -6.41 6.93 -0.81
N ARG A 28 -6.48 7.20 -2.11
CA ARG A 28 -7.31 6.38 -3.00
C ARG A 28 -6.67 5.01 -3.20
N THR A 29 -7.50 3.99 -3.39
CA THR A 29 -7.03 2.61 -3.60
C THR A 29 -6.04 2.50 -4.78
N ASN A 30 -6.26 3.22 -5.88
CA ASN A 30 -5.38 3.21 -7.04
C ASN A 30 -4.00 3.85 -6.75
N GLU A 31 -3.95 4.87 -5.89
CA GLU A 31 -2.71 5.50 -5.43
C GLU A 31 -1.92 4.51 -4.57
N LEU A 32 -2.60 3.81 -3.66
CA LEU A 32 -2.00 2.81 -2.78
C LEU A 32 -1.44 1.61 -3.55
N ILE A 33 -2.27 0.93 -4.36
CA ILE A 33 -1.82 -0.29 -5.04
C ILE A 33 -0.67 0.00 -6.01
N GLY A 34 -0.65 1.19 -6.60
CA GLY A 34 0.39 1.60 -7.53
C GLY A 34 1.69 2.05 -6.87
N ALA A 35 1.74 2.20 -5.55
CA ALA A 35 2.84 2.80 -4.83
C ALA A 35 4.16 2.06 -5.04
N GLU A 36 5.23 2.81 -5.23
CA GLU A 36 6.60 2.29 -5.41
C GLU A 36 7.46 2.66 -4.21
N TRP A 37 8.45 1.82 -3.88
CA TRP A 37 9.30 2.05 -2.70
C TRP A 37 10.05 3.38 -2.74
N VAL A 38 10.36 3.89 -3.94
CA VAL A 38 11.06 5.17 -4.16
C VAL A 38 10.24 6.39 -3.74
N GLU A 39 8.94 6.22 -3.50
CA GLU A 39 8.03 7.30 -3.09
C GLU A 39 8.01 7.50 -1.57
N PHE A 40 8.58 6.57 -0.82
CA PHE A 40 8.56 6.58 0.64
C PHE A 40 9.90 7.03 1.19
N ASP A 41 9.88 8.17 1.88
CA ASP A 41 10.96 8.62 2.75
C ASP A 41 10.63 8.20 4.18
N LEU A 42 11.13 7.04 4.59
CA LEU A 42 10.86 6.48 5.91
C LEU A 42 11.60 7.21 7.02
N ASP A 43 12.70 7.91 6.70
CA ASP A 43 13.49 8.67 7.68
C ASP A 43 12.73 9.94 8.10
N HIS A 44 12.06 10.59 7.14
CA HIS A 44 11.21 11.75 7.40
C HIS A 44 9.72 11.40 7.60
N ALA A 45 9.37 10.11 7.56
CA ALA A 45 8.01 9.62 7.67
C ALA A 45 7.05 10.25 6.64
N LEU A 46 7.46 10.30 5.37
CA LEU A 46 6.69 10.87 4.27
C LEU A 46 6.46 9.85 3.14
N TRP A 47 5.29 9.93 2.52
CA TRP A 47 5.00 9.28 1.25
C TRP A 47 4.57 10.33 0.23
N THR A 48 5.35 10.46 -0.85
CA THR A 48 5.10 11.43 -1.92
C THR A 48 4.53 10.73 -3.15
N ILE A 49 3.25 10.95 -3.42
CA ILE A 49 2.55 10.40 -4.57
C ILE A 49 2.82 11.31 -5.78
N PRO A 50 3.44 10.80 -6.87
CA PRO A 50 3.81 11.61 -8.02
C PRO A 50 2.59 12.21 -8.73
N ALA A 51 2.76 13.45 -9.21
CA ALA A 51 1.74 14.18 -9.96
C ALA A 51 1.17 13.41 -11.16
N GLN A 52 1.98 12.55 -11.79
CA GLN A 52 1.60 11.75 -12.95
C GLN A 52 0.48 10.74 -12.64
N ARG A 53 0.34 10.32 -11.37
CA ARG A 53 -0.76 9.44 -10.93
C ARG A 53 -1.93 10.21 -10.31
N MET A 54 -1.78 11.51 -10.13
CA MET A 54 -2.77 12.37 -9.51
C MET A 54 -3.69 12.99 -10.57
N LYS A 55 -5.00 12.95 -10.32
CA LYS A 55 -6.02 13.53 -11.22
C LYS A 55 -5.78 15.02 -11.50
N MET A 56 -5.27 15.76 -10.51
CA MET A 56 -5.04 17.20 -10.60
C MET A 56 -3.60 17.57 -11.01
N LYS A 57 -2.75 16.59 -11.34
CA LYS A 57 -1.34 16.79 -11.72
C LYS A 57 -0.51 17.59 -10.69
N THR A 58 -0.87 17.48 -9.42
CA THR A 58 -0.11 18.02 -8.29
C THR A 58 0.37 16.86 -7.45
N GLU A 59 1.60 16.92 -6.96
CA GLU A 59 2.11 15.94 -6.00
C GLU A 59 1.26 15.96 -4.72
N HIS A 60 1.10 14.78 -4.12
CA HIS A 60 0.41 14.64 -2.84
C HIS A 60 1.38 14.07 -1.82
N ILE A 61 1.60 14.81 -0.75
CA ILE A 61 2.47 14.38 0.35
C ILE A 61 1.58 13.85 1.49
N VAL A 62 1.80 12.59 1.87
CA VAL A 62 1.08 11.90 2.93
C VAL A 62 2.05 11.70 4.11
N PRO A 63 1.79 12.32 5.28
CA PRO A 63 2.53 12.02 6.50
C PRO A 63 2.25 10.59 6.99
N LEU A 64 3.30 9.87 7.39
CA LEU A 64 3.21 8.49 7.86
C LEU A 64 3.25 8.45 9.39
N ALA A 65 2.22 7.85 9.99
CA ALA A 65 2.27 7.51 11.41
C ALA A 65 3.27 6.36 11.66
N GLY A 66 3.79 6.23 12.88
CA GLY A 66 4.73 5.14 13.22
C GLY A 66 4.16 3.74 12.91
N GLN A 67 2.85 3.55 13.12
CA GLN A 67 2.11 2.34 12.71
C GLN A 67 2.17 2.07 11.20
N ALA A 68 2.16 3.10 10.35
CA ALA A 68 2.27 2.95 8.90
C ALA A 68 3.68 2.50 8.50
N ILE A 69 4.70 3.05 9.17
CA ILE A 69 6.10 2.65 8.98
C ILE A 69 6.30 1.18 9.37
N THR A 70 5.69 0.72 10.47
CA THR A 70 5.71 -0.70 10.85
C THR A 70 5.12 -1.59 9.75
N LEU A 71 3.95 -1.23 9.21
CA LEU A 71 3.32 -1.97 8.11
C LEU A 71 4.19 -1.98 6.85
N LEU A 72 4.79 -0.84 6.49
CA LEU A 72 5.70 -0.72 5.34
C LEU A 72 6.95 -1.58 5.51
N THR A 73 7.48 -1.69 6.73
CA THR A 73 8.61 -2.57 7.04
C THR A 73 8.25 -4.05 6.83
N GLU A 74 7.07 -4.48 7.29
CA GLU A 74 6.57 -5.84 7.01
C GLU A 74 6.34 -6.09 5.52
N LEU A 75 5.73 -5.12 4.81
CA LEU A 75 5.51 -5.18 3.37
C LEU A 75 6.83 -5.33 2.59
N LYS A 76 7.90 -4.68 3.05
CA LYS A 76 9.22 -4.77 2.40
C LYS A 76 9.84 -6.15 2.50
N GLN A 77 9.57 -6.89 3.58
CA GLN A 77 10.03 -8.28 3.74
C GLN A 77 9.31 -9.23 2.78
N ILE A 78 8.02 -9.00 2.50
CA ILE A 78 7.21 -9.87 1.64
C ILE A 78 7.23 -9.48 0.16
N SER A 79 7.63 -8.25 -0.19
CA SER A 79 7.69 -7.76 -1.59
C SER A 79 8.83 -8.38 -2.41
N ARG A 80 9.76 -9.08 -1.75
CA ARG A 80 10.90 -9.85 -2.33
C ARG A 80 11.79 -9.04 -3.28
N GLY A 81 11.82 -7.72 -3.16
CA GLY A 81 12.59 -6.82 -4.04
C GLY A 81 11.84 -6.36 -5.30
N SER A 82 10.51 -6.44 -5.33
CA SER A 82 9.73 -5.72 -6.36
C SER A 82 9.90 -4.20 -6.21
N ARG A 83 9.77 -3.45 -7.32
CA ARG A 83 9.66 -1.98 -7.26
C ARG A 83 8.39 -1.51 -6.55
N TYR A 84 7.32 -2.29 -6.65
CA TYR A 84 6.03 -1.98 -6.04
C TYR A 84 6.00 -2.39 -4.57
N VAL A 85 5.28 -1.61 -3.77
CA VAL A 85 4.96 -1.96 -2.38
C VAL A 85 4.03 -3.16 -2.32
N PHE A 86 3.10 -3.25 -3.27
CA PHE A 86 2.10 -4.32 -3.38
C PHE A 86 2.21 -5.07 -4.72
N PRO A 87 3.25 -5.89 -4.93
CA PRO A 87 3.42 -6.66 -6.16
C PRO A 87 2.25 -7.62 -6.41
N GLY A 88 1.84 -7.71 -7.68
CA GLY A 88 0.95 -8.76 -8.16
C GLY A 88 1.68 -10.07 -8.45
N ARG A 89 0.97 -11.04 -9.02
CA ARG A 89 1.55 -12.32 -9.47
C ARG A 89 2.69 -12.12 -10.48
N ASN A 90 2.55 -11.14 -11.37
CA ASN A 90 3.66 -10.58 -12.14
C ASN A 90 4.26 -9.44 -11.32
N ARG A 91 5.54 -9.58 -10.94
CA ARG A 91 6.25 -8.64 -10.05
C ARG A 91 6.54 -7.28 -10.68
N ASP A 92 6.41 -7.17 -12.00
CA ASP A 92 6.50 -5.91 -12.75
C ASP A 92 5.16 -5.15 -12.80
N LYS A 93 4.14 -5.67 -12.13
CA LYS A 93 2.82 -5.06 -12.01
C LYS A 93 2.36 -5.07 -10.55
N PRO A 94 1.61 -4.05 -10.10
CA PRO A 94 1.00 -4.09 -8.78
C PRO A 94 -0.19 -5.07 -8.75
N ILE A 95 -0.73 -5.32 -7.55
CA ILE A 95 -2.02 -5.98 -7.40
C ILE A 95 -3.13 -5.20 -8.12
N SER A 96 -4.19 -5.91 -8.50
CA SER A 96 -5.36 -5.29 -9.14
C SER A 96 -6.25 -4.59 -8.12
N ASN A 97 -7.03 -3.60 -8.55
CA ASN A 97 -8.06 -2.99 -7.70
C ASN A 97 -9.09 -4.02 -7.20
N ASN A 98 -9.38 -5.05 -8.00
CA ASN A 98 -10.29 -6.13 -7.61
C ASN A 98 -9.76 -6.92 -6.40
N THR A 99 -8.44 -7.06 -6.25
CA THR A 99 -7.83 -7.71 -5.07
C THR A 99 -8.24 -7.01 -3.79
N MET A 100 -8.26 -5.68 -3.80
CA MET A 100 -8.70 -4.87 -2.65
C MET A 100 -10.21 -4.96 -2.44
N LEU A 101 -11.00 -4.93 -3.51
CA LEU A 101 -12.46 -5.04 -3.44
C LEU A 101 -12.89 -6.38 -2.85
N PHE A 102 -12.40 -7.50 -3.36
CA PHE A 102 -12.76 -8.84 -2.87
C PHE A 102 -12.45 -9.07 -1.38
N ALA A 103 -11.51 -8.33 -0.81
CA ALA A 103 -11.20 -8.43 0.61
C ALA A 103 -12.20 -7.70 1.52
N LEU A 104 -13.14 -6.94 0.95
CA LEU A 104 -14.20 -6.20 1.65
C LEU A 104 -15.58 -6.86 1.51
N TRP A 105 -15.71 -7.88 0.65
CA TRP A 105 -16.92 -8.68 0.47
C TRP A 105 -16.85 -9.94 1.33
#